data_AF-A0A0F8XH00-F1
#
_entry.id   AF-A0A0F8XH00-F1
#
_cell.length_a   1.000
_cell.length_b   1.000
_cell.length_c   1.000
_cell.angle_alpha   90.00
_cell.angle_beta   90.00
_cell.angle_gamma   90.00
#
_symmetry.space_group_name_H-M   'P 1'
#
loop_
_entity.id
_entity.type
_entity.pdbx_description
1 polymer ?
#
loop_
_entity_poly.entity_id
_entity_poly.type
_entity_poly.pdbx_seq_one_letter_code
_entity_poly.pdbx_strand_id
1 'polypeptide(L)'
;MAIFRSYNDLVISFIEYLRLVQPELDTKPGTVSRDLFIDAPSQQLAEVYTQLRNISNLQSLFSSGGTDLSRLASNFGVSRKVGTVS
;
A
#
# COMPACT_ATOMS: atom_id res chain seq x y z
N MET A 1 -6.56 -0.73 -12.81
CA MET A 1 -6.60 -1.04 -11.37
C MET A 1 -5.17 -1.08 -10.87
N ALA A 2 -4.81 -0.32 -9.84
CA ALA A 2 -3.45 -0.33 -9.32
C ALA A 2 -3.14 -1.68 -8.65
N ILE A 3 -2.01 -2.29 -9.00
CA ILE A 3 -1.56 -3.57 -8.42
C ILE A 3 -0.71 -3.24 -7.20
N PHE A 4 -1.20 -3.59 -6.01
CA PHE A 4 -0.50 -3.38 -4.74
C PHE A 4 0.09 -4.70 -4.26
N ARG A 5 1.42 -4.78 -4.15
CA ARG A 5 2.12 -5.99 -3.71
C ARG A 5 1.99 -6.17 -2.20
N SER A 6 1.80 -7.41 -1.76
CA SER A 6 1.86 -7.78 -0.34
C SER A 6 3.32 -7.94 0.12
N TYR A 7 3.54 -8.00 1.43
CA TYR A 7 4.85 -8.30 2.00
C TYR A 7 5.49 -9.56 1.41
N ASN A 8 4.71 -10.65 1.30
CA ASN A 8 5.21 -11.92 0.75
C ASN A 8 5.61 -11.79 -0.72
N ASP A 9 4.87 -11.01 -1.52
CA ASP A 9 5.21 -10.79 -2.92
C ASP A 9 6.53 -10.03 -3.07
N LEU A 10 6.76 -9.05 -2.19
CA LEU A 10 7.98 -8.27 -2.16
C LEU A 10 9.16 -9.14 -1.76
N VAL A 11 9.00 -9.92 -0.69
CA VAL A 11 9.98 -10.92 -0.25
C VAL A 11 10.39 -11.85 -1.39
N ILE A 12 9.43 -12.45 -2.10
CA ILE A 12 9.71 -13.38 -3.19
C ILE A 12 10.47 -12.65 -4.31
N SER A 13 10.02 -11.45 -4.66
CA SER A 13 10.68 -10.63 -5.70
C SER A 13 12.14 -10.29 -5.35
N PHE A 14 12.41 -9.98 -4.08
CA PHE A 14 13.79 -9.73 -3.60
C PHE A 14 14.64 -10.99 -3.65
N ILE A 15 14.11 -12.15 -3.23
CA ILE A 15 14.84 -13.42 -3.34
C ILE A 15 15.17 -13.73 -4.79
N GLU A 16 14.20 -13.61 -5.70
CA GLU A 16 14.40 -13.86 -7.13
C GLU A 16 15.48 -12.95 -7.72
N TYR A 17 15.43 -11.66 -7.39
CA TYR A 17 16.44 -10.71 -7.82
C TYR A 17 17.84 -11.06 -7.27
N LEU A 18 17.94 -11.31 -5.97
CA LEU A 18 19.22 -11.61 -5.32
C LEU A 18 19.81 -12.93 -5.81
N ARG A 19 18.98 -13.92 -6.14
CA ARG A 19 19.45 -15.18 -6.77
C ARG A 19 20.08 -14.96 -8.14
N LEU A 20 19.67 -13.92 -8.87
CA LEU A 20 20.25 -13.58 -10.17
C LEU A 20 21.55 -12.78 -10.04
N VAL A 21 21.59 -11.82 -9.09
CA VAL A 21 22.70 -10.87 -8.97
C VAL A 21 23.80 -11.37 -8.04
N GLN A 22 23.44 -12.10 -6.97
CA GLN A 22 24.39 -12.69 -6.03
C GLN A 22 23.91 -14.09 -5.60
N PRO A 23 24.17 -15.13 -6.42
CA PRO A 23 23.71 -16.49 -6.16
C PRO A 23 24.23 -17.10 -4.85
N GLU A 24 25.41 -16.66 -4.38
CA GLU A 24 26.04 -17.16 -3.15
C GLU A 24 25.52 -16.48 -1.88
N LEU A 25 24.67 -15.45 -1.99
CA LEU A 25 24.10 -14.79 -0.82
C LEU A 25 23.14 -15.75 -0.09
N ASP A 26 23.34 -15.93 1.21
CA ASP A 26 22.41 -16.72 2.00
C ASP A 26 21.10 -15.94 2.19
N THR A 27 20.03 -16.39 1.53
CA THR A 27 18.70 -15.78 1.62
C THR A 27 17.76 -16.58 2.52
N LYS A 28 18.26 -17.52 3.32
CA LYS A 28 17.43 -18.34 4.21
C LYS A 28 16.91 -17.50 5.39
N PRO A 29 15.70 -17.80 5.89
CA PRO A 29 15.18 -17.19 7.12
C PRO A 29 16.18 -17.31 8.28
N GLY A 30 16.34 -16.23 9.05
CA GLY A 30 17.24 -16.18 10.22
C GLY A 30 18.70 -15.88 9.90
N THR A 31 19.01 -15.47 8.67
CA THR A 31 20.35 -15.01 8.28
C THR A 31 20.39 -13.49 8.26
N VAL A 32 21.55 -12.92 8.59
CA VAL A 32 21.71 -11.44 8.63
C VAL A 32 21.43 -10.82 7.26
N SER A 33 21.87 -11.47 6.18
CA SER A 33 21.61 -11.04 4.80
C SER A 33 20.12 -11.04 4.48
N ARG A 34 19.38 -12.06 4.94
CA ARG A 34 17.93 -12.13 4.77
C ARG A 34 17.23 -11.00 5.51
N ASP A 35 17.59 -10.78 6.77
CA ASP A 35 16.94 -9.79 7.62
C ASP A 35 17.18 -8.36 7.11
N LEU A 36 18.43 -8.05 6.73
CA LEU A 36 18.83 -6.70 6.31
C LEU A 36 18.40 -6.35 4.88
N PHE A 37 18.58 -7.27 3.93
CA PHE A 37 18.40 -6.95 2.51
C PHE A 37 17.05 -7.36 1.96
N ILE A 38 16.29 -8.20 2.66
CA ILE A 38 14.99 -8.69 2.18
C ILE A 38 13.90 -8.27 3.13
N ASP A 39 13.92 -8.72 4.39
CA ASP A 39 12.77 -8.57 5.27
C ASP A 39 12.57 -7.11 5.72
N ALA A 40 13.63 -6.42 6.17
CA ALA A 40 13.56 -5.00 6.53
C ALA A 40 13.04 -4.08 5.41
N PRO A 41 13.59 -4.09 4.18
CA PRO A 41 13.05 -3.27 3.10
C PRO A 41 11.67 -3.74 2.62
N SER A 42 11.38 -5.04 2.63
CA SER A 42 10.05 -5.55 2.25
C SER A 42 8.96 -5.07 3.21
N GLN A 43 9.26 -4.97 4.50
CA GLN A 43 8.32 -4.45 5.49
C GLN A 43 7.99 -2.98 5.23
N GLN A 44 9.00 -2.13 5.05
CA GLN A 44 8.81 -0.71 4.76
C GLN A 44 8.05 -0.48 3.44
N LEU A 45 8.39 -1.24 2.40
CA LEU A 45 7.67 -1.15 1.12
C LEU A 45 6.22 -1.63 1.23
N ALA A 46 5.94 -2.67 2.02
CA ALA A 46 4.58 -3.14 2.26
C ALA A 46 3.72 -2.07 2.97
N GLU A 47 4.29 -1.32 3.91
CA GLU A 47 3.63 -0.19 4.56
C GLU A 47 3.29 0.91 3.54
N VAL A 48 4.23 1.25 2.65
CA VAL A 48 4.00 2.21 1.56
C VAL A 48 2.89 1.74 0.63
N TYR A 49 2.90 0.47 0.20
CA TYR A 49 1.81 -0.07 -0.63
C TYR A 49 0.46 -0.06 0.07
N THR A 50 0.44 -0.26 1.39
CA THR A 50 -0.78 -0.14 2.19
C THR A 50 -1.30 1.28 2.21
N GLN A 51 -0.43 2.27 2.41
CA GLN A 51 -0.81 3.69 2.36
C GLN A 51 -1.32 4.10 0.98
N LEU A 52 -0.64 3.69 -0.09
CA LEU A 52 -1.06 3.95 -1.47
C LEU A 52 -2.42 3.30 -1.78
N ARG A 53 -2.66 2.08 -1.28
CA ARG A 53 -3.95 1.41 -1.40
C ARG A 53 -5.05 2.22 -0.71
N ASN A 54 -4.80 2.72 0.50
CA ASN A 54 -5.76 3.55 1.23
C ASN A 54 -6.08 4.85 0.48
N ILE A 55 -5.07 5.53 -0.06
CA ILE A 55 -5.27 6.74 -0.88
C ILE A 55 -6.08 6.42 -2.15
N SER A 56 -5.74 5.32 -2.83
CA SER A 56 -6.49 4.88 -4.01
C SER A 56 -7.94 4.54 -3.69
N ASN A 57 -8.23 4.01 -2.49
CA ASN A 57 -9.58 3.74 -2.05
C ASN A 57 -10.38 5.04 -1.81
N LEU A 58 -9.76 6.07 -1.23
CA LEU A 58 -10.41 7.38 -1.02
C LEU A 58 -10.83 8.06 -2.34
N GLN A 59 -10.15 7.75 -3.44
CA GLN A 59 -10.47 8.28 -4.78
C GLN A 59 -11.61 7.51 -5.47
N SER A 60 -12.09 6.41 -4.88
CA SER A 60 -13.22 5.64 -5.40
C SER A 60 -14.54 6.10 -4.75
N LEU A 61 -15.48 6.53 -5.58
CA LEU A 61 -16.85 6.94 -5.19
C LEU A 61 -17.60 5.87 -4.38
N PHE A 62 -17.26 4.59 -4.56
CA PHE A 62 -17.87 3.46 -3.83
C PHE A 62 -17.30 3.25 -2.41
N SER A 63 -16.14 3.84 -2.10
CA SER A 63 -15.41 3.64 -0.83
C SER A 63 -15.38 4.89 0.04
N SER A 64 -15.69 6.08 -0.50
CA SER A 64 -15.73 7.32 0.27
C SER A 64 -17.05 7.43 1.06
N GLY A 65 -16.97 7.52 2.40
CA GLY A 65 -18.12 7.77 3.29
C GLY A 65 -17.91 9.02 4.15
N GLY A 66 -18.99 9.65 4.60
CA GLY A 66 -18.92 10.78 5.54
C GLY A 66 -18.32 12.07 4.94
N THR A 67 -17.33 12.66 5.64
CA THR A 67 -16.71 13.95 5.29
C THR A 67 -15.94 13.88 3.97
N ASP A 68 -15.32 12.74 3.66
CA ASP A 68 -14.52 12.59 2.43
C ASP A 68 -15.38 12.47 1.18
N LEU A 69 -16.56 11.84 1.29
CA LEU A 69 -17.57 11.90 0.23
C LEU A 69 -18.06 13.33 0.00
N SER A 70 -18.21 14.12 1.06
CA SER A 70 -18.64 15.52 0.95
C SER A 70 -17.58 16.39 0.27
N ARG A 71 -16.29 16.13 0.53
CA ARG A 71 -15.18 16.78 -0.16
C ARG A 71 -15.09 16.36 -1.63
N LEU A 72 -15.23 15.07 -1.93
CA LEU A 72 -15.25 14.58 -3.30
C LEU A 72 -16.43 15.16 -4.09
N ALA A 73 -17.63 15.18 -3.49
CA ALA A 73 -18.84 15.75 -4.07
C ALA A 73 -18.70 17.26 -4.34
N SER A 74 -17.99 18.00 -3.49
CA SER A 74 -17.76 19.44 -3.70
C SER A 74 -16.94 19.75 -4.97
N ASN A 75 -16.06 18.85 -5.40
CA ASN A 75 -15.34 18.99 -6.68
C ASN A 75 -16.27 18.90 -7.91
N PHE A 76 -17.47 18.35 -7.73
CA PHE A 76 -18.51 18.25 -8.75
C PHE A 76 -19.67 19.25 -8.52
N GLY A 77 -19.46 20.25 -7.66
CA GLY A 77 -20.50 21.25 -7.34
C GLY A 77 -21.63 20.73 -6.45
N VAL A 78 -21.46 19.57 -5.82
CA VAL A 78 -22.47 18.97 -4.93
C VAL A 78 -22.10 19.25 -3.47
N SER A 79 -22.97 19.95 -2.75
CA SER A 79 -22.80 20.26 -1.32
C SER A 79 -23.81 19.54 -0.45
N ARG A 80 -23.39 19.01 0.70
CA ARG A 80 -24.29 18.38 1.67
C ARG A 80 -25.19 19.43 2.33
N LYS A 81 -26.52 19.23 2.28
CA LYS A 81 -27.47 20.02 3.08
C LYS A 81 -27.44 19.52 4.53
N VAL A 82 -27.12 20.40 5.47
CA VAL A 82 -27.20 20.11 6.90
C VAL A 82 -28.64 20.37 7.33
N GLY A 83 -29.28 19.38 7.96
CA GLY A 83 -30.65 19.55 8.46
C GLY A 83 -30.68 20.58 9.58
N THR A 84 -31.53 21.59 9.46
CA THR A 84 -31.77 22.57 10.53
C THR A 84 -32.50 21.87 11.68
N VAL A 85 -31.88 21.80 12.85
CA VAL A 85 -32.59 21.41 14.09
C VAL A 85 -33.61 22.51 14.39
N SER A 86 -34.89 22.14 14.33
CA SER A 86 -36.03 22.98 14.70
C SER A 86 -36.37 22.78 16.16
#